data_AF-A0A3M2FQQ1-F1
#
_entry.id   AF-A0A3M2FQQ1-F1
#
_cell.length_a   1.000
_cell.length_b   1.000
_cell.length_c   1.000
_cell.angle_alpha   90.00
_cell.angle_beta   90.00
_cell.angle_gamma   90.00
#
_symmetry.space_group_name_H-M   'P 1'
#
loop_
_entity.id
_entity.type
_entity.pdbx_description
1 polymer ?
#
loop_
_entity_poly.entity_id
_entity_poly.type
_entity_poly.pdbx_seq_one_letter_code
_entity_poly.pdbx_strand_id
1 'polypeptide(L)' 'AKIVVISSISHHDKMNVIKNLGCDAYITKPFEKETILGTLRQLGLIAPFN' A
#
# COMPACT_ATOMS: atom_id res chain seq x y z
N ALA A 1 8.08 -3.12 12.42
CA ALA A 1 8.11 -3.64 11.03
C ALA A 1 7.13 -2.84 10.20
N LYS A 2 7.38 -2.65 8.89
CA LYS A 2 6.44 -1.97 8.00
C LYS A 2 5.40 -2.94 7.45
N ILE A 3 4.12 -2.58 7.53
CA ILE A 3 3.01 -3.43 7.08
C ILE A 3 2.29 -2.76 5.92
N VAL A 4 2.29 -3.41 4.77
CA VAL A 4 1.57 -2.97 3.57
C VAL A 4 0.46 -3.98 3.27
N VAL A 5 -0.78 -3.52 3.20
CA VAL A 5 -1.94 -4.36 2.93
C VAL A 5 -2.32 -4.29 1.47
N ILE A 6 -2.53 -5.45 0.84
CA ILE A 6 -2.95 -5.57 -0.56
C ILE A 6 -4.34 -6.20 -0.62
N SER A 7 -5.29 -5.55 -1.31
CA SER A 7 -6.70 -6.00 -1.41
C SER A 7 -7.23 -5.98 -2.84
N SER A 8 -8.49 -6.38 -3.07
CA SER A 8 -9.18 -6.26 -4.36
C SER A 8 -10.11 -5.04 -4.42
N ILE A 9 -10.30 -4.47 -5.61
CA ILE A 9 -11.19 -3.32 -5.87
C ILE A 9 -12.64 -3.55 -5.42
N SER A 10 -13.09 -4.81 -5.37
CA SER A 10 -14.46 -5.21 -5.04
C SER A 10 -14.84 -5.01 -3.56
N HIS A 11 -13.94 -4.51 -2.72
CA HIS A 11 -14.16 -4.35 -1.28
C HIS A 11 -13.96 -2.90 -0.84
N HIS A 12 -14.61 -1.95 -1.53
CA HIS A 12 -14.61 -0.53 -1.15
C HIS A 12 -14.99 -0.30 0.33
N ASP A 13 -15.85 -1.15 0.89
CA ASP A 13 -16.28 -1.06 2.30
C ASP A 13 -15.20 -1.45 3.34
N LYS A 14 -14.14 -2.16 2.94
CA LYS A 14 -13.08 -2.59 3.87
C LYS A 14 -11.96 -1.57 4.04
N MET A 15 -11.90 -0.51 3.23
CA MET A 15 -10.83 0.49 3.33
C MET A 15 -10.80 1.21 4.69
N ASN A 16 -11.96 1.51 5.27
CA ASN A 16 -12.04 2.17 6.58
C ASN A 16 -11.60 1.23 7.71
N VAL A 17 -11.92 -0.06 7.62
CA VAL A 17 -11.44 -1.07 8.57
C VAL A 17 -9.93 -1.19 8.49
N ILE A 18 -9.37 -1.24 7.28
CA ILE A 18 -7.93 -1.44 7.08
C ILE A 18 -7.11 -0.21 7.54
N LYS A 19 -7.61 1.01 7.32
CA LYS A 19 -6.99 2.22 7.89
C LYS A 19 -6.92 2.18 9.42
N ASN A 20 -7.91 1.57 10.07
CA ASN A 20 -7.93 1.42 11.53
C ASN A 20 -7.03 0.29 12.05
N LEU A 21 -6.45 -0.55 11.18
CA LEU A 21 -5.56 -1.65 11.58
C LEU A 21 -4.09 -1.23 11.79
N GLY A 22 -3.77 0.07 11.67
CA GLY A 22 -2.41 0.57 11.91
C GLY A 22 -1.40 0.15 10.85
N CYS A 23 -1.84 -0.18 9.63
CA CYS A 23 -0.93 -0.44 8.52
C CYS A 23 -0.24 0.85 8.05
N ASP A 24 0.99 0.73 7.56
CA ASP A 24 1.75 1.87 7.04
C ASP A 24 1.29 2.29 5.63
N ALA A 25 0.79 1.34 4.84
CA ALA A 25 0.26 1.60 3.51
C ALA A 25 -0.78 0.58 3.04
N TYR A 26 -1.56 0.97 2.04
CA TYR A 26 -2.61 0.16 1.44
C TYR A 26 -2.56 0.26 -0.08
N ILE A 27 -2.61 -0.89 -0.77
CA ILE A 27 -2.58 -0.98 -2.23
C ILE A 27 -3.78 -1.83 -2.68
N THR A 28 -4.55 -1.32 -3.64
CA THR A 28 -5.70 -2.05 -4.20
C THR A 28 -5.32 -2.66 -5.54
N LYS A 29 -5.74 -3.91 -5.79
CA LYS A 29 -5.60 -4.59 -7.08
C LYS A 29 -6.71 -4.17 -8.07
N PRO A 30 -6.43 -4.14 -9.37
CA PRO A 30 -5.10 -4.31 -9.98
C PRO A 30 -4.22 -3.09 -9.71
N PHE A 31 -2.91 -3.30 -9.64
CA PHE A 31 -1.91 -2.25 -9.50
C PHE A 31 -0.74 -2.51 -10.43
N GLU A 32 -0.03 -1.45 -10.79
CA GLU A 32 1.20 -1.52 -11.55
C GLU A 32 2.41 -1.69 -10.64
N LYS A 33 3.53 -2.17 -11.19
CA LYS A 33 4.79 -2.34 -10.45
C LYS A 33 5.23 -1.02 -9.78
N GLU A 34 5.01 0.09 -10.47
CA GLU A 34 5.33 1.44 -10.05
C GLU A 34 4.57 1.82 -8.77
N THR A 35 3.37 1.29 -8.56
CA THR A 35 2.59 1.51 -7.33
C THR A 35 3.28 0.89 -6.12
N ILE A 36 3.81 -0.34 -6.24
CA ILE A 36 4.58 -0.97 -5.16
C ILE A 36 5.86 -0.17 -4.90
N LEU A 37 6.62 0.12 -5.95
CA LEU A 37 7.90 0.83 -5.79
C LEU A 37 7.70 2.23 -5.20
N GLY A 38 6.67 2.95 -5.63
CA GLY A 38 6.29 4.24 -5.05
C GLY A 38 5.95 4.13 -3.57
N THR A 39 5.18 3.12 -3.18
CA THR A 39 4.83 2.86 -1.78
C THR A 39 6.07 2.57 -0.93
N LEU A 40 6.96 1.70 -1.40
CA LEU A 40 8.19 1.37 -0.68
C LEU A 40 9.11 2.60 -0.51
N ARG A 41 9.17 3.49 -1.50
CA ARG A 41 9.90 4.77 -1.39
C ARG A 41 9.28 5.72 -0.38
N GLN A 42 7.96 5.89 -0.41
CA GLN A 42 7.24 6.71 0.56
C GLN A 42 7.46 6.23 2.00
N LEU A 43 7.61 4.91 2.18
CA LEU A 43 7.91 4.31 3.48
C LEU A 43 9.40 4.35 3.86
N GLY A 44 10.27 4.90 3.01
CA GLY A 44 11.72 4.98 3.24
C GLY A 44 12.43 3.62 3.21
N LEU A 45 11.84 2.61 2.56
CA LEU A 45 12.37 1.25 2.52
C LEU A 45 13.34 1.01 1.36
N ILE A 46 13.28 1.84 0.31
CA ILE A 46 14.17 1.81 -0.85
C ILE A 46 14.54 3.23 -1.28
N ALA A 47 15.66 3.37 -1.99
CA ALA A 47 16.14 4.66 -2.47
C ALA A 47 15.16 5.33 -3.47
N PRO A 48 15.10 6.68 -3.50
CA PRO A 48 14.44 7.41 -4.57
C PRO A 48 15.12 7.13 -5.92
N PHE A 49 14.41 7.38 -7.02
CA PHE A 49 15.05 7.32 -8.34
C PHE A 49 16.18 8.37 -8.41
N ASN A 50 17.34 7.97 -8.96
CA ASN A 50 18.36 8.91 -9.45
C ASN A 50 17.88 9.59 -10.73
#